data_AF-A0A428JTB7-F1
#
_entry.id   AF-A0A428JTB7-F1
#
_cell.length_a   1.000
_cell.length_b   1.000
_cell.length_c   1.000
_cell.angle_alpha   90.00
_cell.angle_beta   90.00
_cell.angle_gamma   90.00
#
_symmetry.space_group_name_H-M   'P 1'
#
loop_
_entity.id
_entity.type
_entity.pdbx_description
1 polymer ?
#
loop_
_entity_poly.entity_id
_entity_poly.type
_entity_poly.pdbx_seq_one_letter_code
_entity_poly.pdbx_strand_id
1 'polypeptide(L)'
;MKQLLFLLLSLLLTGTAYAHGGEDHGDAAKAPTAAGATSFSVAALSEQFEVLLRYEPLEGGQPADLRLFLSDYATNAPIRGAKLTLTNPEDAALKWAVTEQEPGIYLVEGEFPADKAYSFAANIVAGERADLVLLEGIKVGEKLPVVEAPVAATAGLFSSWKTIAALLGAFGLGIGLTALLMRRRAVASVSTSTTAAAHENHA
;
A
#
# COMPACT_ATOMS: atom_id res chain seq x y z
N MET A 1 -6.62 -56.55 26.69
CA MET A 1 -7.09 -55.31 27.36
C MET A 1 -6.04 -54.21 27.41
N LYS A 2 -4.79 -54.49 27.85
CA LYS A 2 -3.69 -53.49 27.87
C LYS A 2 -3.38 -52.86 26.50
N GLN A 3 -3.37 -53.65 25.42
CA GLN A 3 -3.06 -53.13 24.07
C GLN A 3 -4.21 -52.32 23.45
N LEU A 4 -5.46 -52.62 23.83
CA LEU A 4 -6.62 -51.82 23.44
C LEU A 4 -6.60 -50.44 24.12
N LEU A 5 -6.14 -50.40 25.38
CA LEU A 5 -5.98 -49.16 26.15
C LEU A 5 -4.90 -48.25 25.56
N PHE A 6 -3.77 -48.81 25.10
CA PHE A 6 -2.73 -48.04 24.41
C PHE A 6 -3.21 -47.50 23.05
N LEU A 7 -3.99 -48.29 22.30
CA LEU A 7 -4.55 -47.87 21.01
C LEU A 7 -5.59 -46.74 21.17
N LEU A 8 -6.46 -46.84 22.19
CA LEU A 8 -7.41 -45.77 22.52
C LEU A 8 -6.69 -44.50 23.01
N LEU A 9 -5.63 -44.65 23.80
CA LEU A 9 -4.87 -43.51 24.31
C LEU A 9 -4.14 -42.79 23.17
N SER A 10 -3.62 -43.50 22.16
CA SER A 10 -3.00 -42.88 20.99
C SER A 10 -3.99 -42.12 20.10
N LEU A 11 -5.26 -42.54 20.03
CA LEU A 11 -6.28 -41.88 19.22
C LEU A 11 -6.84 -40.60 19.88
N LEU A 12 -6.71 -40.48 21.20
CA LEU A 12 -7.10 -39.28 21.97
C LEU A 12 -6.04 -38.15 21.91
N LEU A 13 -4.81 -38.44 21.46
CA LEU A 13 -3.74 -37.45 21.35
C LEU A 13 -3.68 -36.75 19.98
N THR A 14 -4.48 -37.16 19.00
CA THR A 14 -4.60 -36.47 17.70
C THR A 14 -5.66 -35.36 17.78
N GLY A 15 -5.43 -34.36 18.63
CA GLY A 15 -6.22 -33.13 18.64
C GLY A 15 -5.81 -32.24 17.47
N THR A 16 -6.78 -31.78 16.67
CA THR A 16 -6.51 -30.72 15.68
C THR A 16 -6.23 -29.43 16.42
N ALA A 17 -4.99 -28.95 16.35
CA ALA A 17 -4.63 -27.61 16.80
C ALA A 17 -5.32 -26.60 15.88
N TYR A 18 -6.46 -26.06 16.31
CA TYR A 18 -7.03 -24.87 15.70
C TYR A 18 -6.21 -23.68 16.16
N ALA A 19 -5.31 -23.21 15.29
CA ALA A 19 -4.67 -21.91 15.49
C ALA A 19 -5.75 -20.81 15.38
N HIS A 20 -6.23 -20.31 16.50
CA HIS A 20 -6.96 -19.04 16.54
C HIS A 20 -5.94 -17.89 16.47
N GLY A 21 -5.33 -17.72 15.30
CA GLY A 21 -4.40 -16.64 15.00
C GLY A 21 -5.05 -15.65 14.05
N GLY A 22 -5.90 -14.77 14.57
CA GLY A 22 -6.57 -13.77 13.73
C GLY A 22 -7.46 -12.78 14.48
N GLU A 23 -7.53 -12.85 15.81
CA GLU A 23 -8.11 -11.74 16.56
C GLU A 23 -7.09 -10.61 16.57
N ASP A 24 -7.34 -9.64 15.69
CA ASP A 24 -6.67 -8.35 15.70
C ASP A 24 -7.00 -7.65 17.03
N HIS A 25 -6.04 -7.66 17.94
CA HIS A 25 -6.09 -6.93 19.22
C HIS A 25 -5.22 -5.67 19.17
N GLY A 26 -4.91 -5.17 17.96
CA GLY A 26 -4.43 -3.82 17.79
C GLY A 26 -5.62 -2.89 17.56
N ASP A 27 -5.70 -1.79 18.30
CA ASP A 27 -6.27 -0.58 17.71
C ASP A 27 -5.53 -0.41 16.39
N ALA A 28 -6.23 -0.57 15.26
CA ALA A 28 -5.63 -0.51 13.94
C ALA A 28 -5.11 0.92 13.78
N ALA A 29 -3.88 1.16 14.27
CA ALA A 29 -3.11 2.32 13.95
C ALA A 29 -3.06 2.32 12.44
N LYS A 30 -3.87 3.23 11.87
CA LYS A 30 -4.04 3.41 10.44
C LYS A 30 -2.65 3.32 9.84
N ALA A 31 -2.40 2.29 9.03
CA ALA A 31 -1.09 2.07 8.43
C ALA A 31 -0.61 3.43 7.89
N PRO A 32 0.60 3.89 8.27
CA PRO A 32 1.06 5.20 7.88
C PRO A 32 0.92 5.30 6.37
N THR A 33 0.13 6.27 5.92
CA THR A 33 -0.06 6.50 4.49
C THR A 33 1.33 6.77 3.94
N ALA A 34 1.75 6.00 2.94
CA ALA A 34 3.07 6.18 2.33
C ALA A 34 3.23 7.66 1.97
N ALA A 35 4.22 8.32 2.58
CA ALA A 35 4.54 9.68 2.23
C ALA A 35 4.86 9.68 0.72
N GLY A 36 4.16 10.52 -0.05
CA GLY A 36 4.43 10.65 -1.48
C GLY A 36 5.89 11.03 -1.72
N ALA A 37 6.42 10.70 -2.89
CA ALA A 37 7.76 11.13 -3.27
C ALA A 37 7.86 12.66 -3.20
N THR A 38 8.92 13.18 -2.56
CA THR A 38 9.17 14.62 -2.42
C THR A 38 10.27 15.13 -3.35
N SER A 39 10.88 14.26 -4.14
CA SER A 39 11.97 14.61 -5.06
C SER A 39 12.02 13.68 -6.26
N PHE A 40 12.60 14.16 -7.35
CA PHE A 40 13.04 13.37 -8.49
C PHE A 40 14.48 12.89 -8.28
N SER A 41 14.88 11.85 -9.02
CA SER A 41 16.27 11.42 -9.06
C SER A 41 16.64 10.86 -10.41
N VAL A 42 17.88 11.10 -10.83
CA VAL A 42 18.50 10.48 -12.00
C VAL A 42 19.85 9.92 -11.60
N ALA A 43 20.25 8.79 -12.18
CA ALA A 43 21.47 8.09 -11.81
C ALA A 43 22.28 7.73 -13.05
N ALA A 44 23.60 7.69 -12.89
CA ALA A 44 24.54 7.21 -13.88
C ALA A 44 25.63 6.40 -13.18
N LEU A 45 26.14 5.38 -13.88
CA LEU A 45 27.14 4.46 -13.36
C LEU A 45 28.31 4.39 -14.33
N SER A 46 29.50 4.18 -13.77
CA SER A 46 30.68 3.76 -14.51
C SER A 46 31.41 2.66 -13.75
N GLU A 47 32.53 2.17 -14.29
CA GLU A 47 33.35 1.17 -13.59
C GLU A 47 33.96 1.70 -12.29
N GLN A 48 34.06 3.03 -12.15
CA GLN A 48 34.72 3.69 -11.03
C GLN A 48 33.73 4.38 -10.08
N PHE A 49 32.62 4.89 -10.62
CA PHE A 49 31.74 5.81 -9.91
C PHE A 49 30.27 5.41 -10.01
N GLU A 50 29.55 5.63 -8.93
CA GLU A 50 28.09 5.72 -8.92
C GLU A 50 27.72 7.17 -8.64
N VAL A 51 26.82 7.71 -9.48
CA VAL A 51 26.38 9.10 -9.40
C VAL A 51 24.87 9.15 -9.33
N LEU A 52 24.36 9.82 -8.32
CA LEU A 52 22.93 10.07 -8.14
C LEU A 52 22.71 11.57 -8.02
N LEU A 53 21.83 12.13 -8.84
CA LEU A 53 21.39 13.50 -8.74
C LEU A 53 19.94 13.51 -8.25
N ARG A 54 19.68 14.20 -7.14
CA ARG A 54 18.35 14.35 -6.53
C ARG A 54 17.97 15.83 -6.51
N TYR A 55 16.72 16.11 -6.87
CA TYR A 55 16.19 17.48 -6.95
C TYR A 55 14.70 17.51 -6.64
N GLU A 56 14.23 18.60 -6.05
CA GLU A 56 12.80 18.90 -5.92
C GLU A 56 12.22 19.34 -7.27
N PRO A 57 10.89 19.47 -7.44
CA PRO A 57 10.32 20.03 -8.67
C PRO A 57 10.99 21.36 -9.05
N LEU A 58 11.50 21.42 -10.28
CA LEU A 58 12.19 22.59 -10.81
C LEU A 58 11.26 23.35 -11.76
N GLU A 59 11.45 24.66 -11.85
CA GLU A 59 10.76 25.54 -12.80
C GLU A 59 11.80 26.25 -13.68
N GLY A 60 11.54 26.34 -14.98
CA GLY A 60 12.38 27.09 -15.91
C GLY A 60 12.43 28.58 -15.57
N GLY A 61 13.61 29.18 -15.72
CA GLY A 61 13.87 30.58 -15.40
C GLY A 61 13.98 30.86 -13.89
N GLN A 62 14.03 29.83 -13.05
CA GLN A 62 14.23 29.94 -11.61
C GLN A 62 15.57 29.31 -11.19
N PRO A 63 16.18 29.83 -10.11
CA PRO A 63 17.33 29.18 -9.48
C PRO A 63 17.02 27.71 -9.16
N ALA A 64 17.98 26.85 -9.48
CA ALA A 64 17.87 25.41 -9.29
C ALA A 64 18.96 24.93 -8.34
N ASP A 65 18.52 24.29 -7.25
CA ASP A 65 19.38 23.65 -6.27
C ASP A 65 19.22 22.14 -6.38
N LEU A 66 20.29 21.45 -6.79
CA LEU A 66 20.31 20.00 -6.93
C LEU A 66 21.39 19.40 -6.03
N ARG A 67 21.14 18.18 -5.55
CA ARG A 67 22.10 17.44 -4.74
C ARG A 67 22.67 16.28 -5.54
N LEU A 68 23.97 16.30 -5.77
CA LEU A 68 24.69 15.20 -6.39
C LEU A 68 25.40 14.36 -5.32
N PHE A 69 25.21 13.06 -5.40
CA PHE A 69 25.89 12.06 -4.58
C PHE A 69 26.89 11.31 -5.45
N LEU A 70 28.11 11.14 -4.94
CA LEU A 70 29.21 10.46 -5.61
C LEU A 70 29.76 9.38 -4.68
N SER A 71 29.65 8.13 -5.13
CA SER A 71 30.18 6.96 -4.43
C SER A 71 31.11 6.17 -5.32
N ASP A 72 31.99 5.40 -4.69
CA ASP A 72 32.78 4.38 -5.34
C ASP A 72 31.87 3.23 -5.79
N TYR A 73 31.96 2.85 -7.06
CA TYR A 73 31.03 1.85 -7.64
C TYR A 73 31.13 0.48 -6.96
N ALA A 74 32.34 0.05 -6.59
CA ALA A 74 32.55 -1.29 -6.04
C ALA A 74 32.15 -1.41 -4.56
N THR A 75 32.27 -0.31 -3.81
CA THR A 75 32.12 -0.33 -2.34
C THR A 75 30.95 0.50 -1.81
N ASN A 76 30.31 1.31 -2.67
CA ASN A 76 29.37 2.38 -2.33
C ASN A 76 29.90 3.39 -1.30
N ALA A 77 31.21 3.43 -1.07
CA ALA A 77 31.81 4.38 -0.14
C ALA A 77 31.77 5.82 -0.72
N PRO A 78 31.46 6.85 0.08
CA PRO A 78 31.44 8.23 -0.41
C PRO A 78 32.83 8.70 -0.84
N ILE A 79 32.91 9.38 -1.98
CA ILE A 79 34.18 9.90 -2.51
C ILE A 79 34.34 11.37 -2.12
N ARG A 80 35.34 11.65 -1.28
CA ARG A 80 35.70 13.00 -0.84
C ARG A 80 36.60 13.70 -1.86
N GLY A 81 36.42 15.02 -2.03
CA GLY A 81 37.39 15.87 -2.71
C GLY A 81 37.49 15.66 -4.22
N ALA A 82 36.50 15.02 -4.84
CA ALA A 82 36.43 14.93 -6.29
C ALA A 82 36.17 16.33 -6.89
N LYS A 83 36.84 16.62 -8.00
CA LYS A 83 36.57 17.77 -8.84
C LYS A 83 35.49 17.38 -9.84
N LEU A 84 34.35 18.05 -9.77
CA LEU A 84 33.22 17.85 -10.66
C LEU A 84 33.08 19.03 -11.61
N THR A 85 32.92 18.75 -12.91
CA THR A 85 32.52 19.74 -13.91
C THR A 85 31.27 19.24 -14.62
N LEU A 86 30.19 20.01 -14.55
CA LEU A 86 28.93 19.69 -15.20
C LEU A 86 28.72 20.57 -16.43
N THR A 87 28.31 19.96 -17.53
CA THR A 87 27.86 20.65 -18.74
C THR A 87 26.53 20.09 -19.21
N ASN A 88 25.74 20.90 -19.90
CA ASN A 88 24.52 20.44 -20.56
C ASN A 88 24.82 20.16 -22.03
N PRO A 89 24.68 18.90 -22.51
CA PRO A 89 24.83 18.58 -23.92
C PRO A 89 23.89 19.38 -24.83
N GLU A 90 22.72 19.77 -24.30
CA GLU A 90 21.70 20.50 -25.04
C GLU A 90 22.00 22.00 -25.15
N ASP A 91 22.84 22.53 -24.24
CA ASP A 91 23.23 23.95 -24.21
C ASP A 91 24.54 24.15 -23.43
N ALA A 92 25.65 24.29 -24.17
CA ALA A 92 26.98 24.49 -23.59
C ALA A 92 27.17 25.88 -22.93
N ALA A 93 26.24 26.82 -23.13
CA ALA A 93 26.31 28.13 -22.50
C ALA A 93 25.93 28.09 -21.02
N LEU A 94 25.13 27.10 -20.60
CA LEU A 94 24.73 26.92 -19.21
C LEU A 94 25.94 26.70 -18.31
N LYS A 95 25.90 27.30 -17.11
CA LYS A 95 26.98 27.26 -16.12
C LYS A 95 26.41 26.79 -14.78
N TRP A 96 27.21 25.97 -14.11
CA TRP A 96 26.84 25.35 -12.85
C TRP A 96 27.96 25.55 -11.84
N ALA A 97 27.59 26.03 -10.65
CA ALA A 97 28.46 25.99 -9.49
C ALA A 97 28.32 24.62 -8.83
N VAL A 98 29.44 23.99 -8.48
CA VAL A 98 29.45 22.70 -7.80
C VAL A 98 30.32 22.81 -6.56
N THR A 99 29.70 22.64 -5.40
CA THR A 99 30.35 22.82 -4.09
C THR A 99 30.19 21.56 -3.26
N GLU A 100 31.30 20.96 -2.83
CA GLU A 100 31.27 19.82 -1.90
C GLU A 100 30.78 20.29 -0.53
N GLN A 101 29.73 19.66 -0.02
CA GLN A 101 29.15 19.95 1.29
C GLN A 101 29.64 18.93 2.33
N GLU A 102 29.65 17.65 1.95
CA GLU A 102 30.13 16.53 2.74
C GLU A 102 30.87 15.54 1.82
N PRO A 103 31.68 14.61 2.34
CA PRO A 103 32.28 13.56 1.52
C PRO A 103 31.24 12.89 0.61
N GLY A 104 31.45 12.99 -0.71
CA GLY A 104 30.55 12.40 -1.70
C GLY A 104 29.23 13.14 -1.89
N ILE A 105 29.00 14.31 -1.27
CA ILE A 105 27.76 15.09 -1.42
C ILE A 105 28.09 16.49 -1.89
N TYR A 106 27.54 16.86 -3.04
CA TYR A 106 27.76 18.13 -3.71
C TYR A 106 26.44 18.88 -3.90
N LEU A 107 26.47 20.17 -3.62
CA LEU A 107 25.43 21.10 -4.04
C LEU A 107 25.76 21.58 -5.46
N VAL A 108 24.78 21.49 -6.34
CA VAL A 108 24.84 21.93 -7.73
C VAL A 108 23.84 23.08 -7.90
N GLU A 109 24.34 24.27 -8.20
CA GLU A 109 23.54 25.50 -8.30
C GLU A 109 23.64 26.08 -9.70
N GLY A 110 22.52 26.55 -10.23
CA GLY A 110 22.44 27.17 -11.55
C GLY A 110 21.00 27.53 -11.89
N GLU A 111 20.71 27.60 -13.19
CA GLU A 111 19.38 27.92 -13.70
C GLU A 111 19.14 27.14 -14.98
N PHE A 112 17.97 26.50 -15.08
CA PHE A 112 17.48 25.95 -16.34
C PHE A 112 16.63 27.01 -17.04
N PRO A 113 16.87 27.34 -18.32
CA PRO A 113 16.20 28.49 -18.95
C PRO A 113 14.72 28.24 -19.32
N ALA A 114 14.27 26.98 -19.39
CA ALA A 114 12.91 26.64 -19.80
C ALA A 114 12.46 25.28 -19.26
N ASP A 115 11.15 25.05 -19.23
CA ASP A 115 10.55 23.77 -18.88
C ASP A 115 10.76 22.75 -20.01
N LYS A 116 11.69 21.82 -19.78
CA LYS A 116 11.92 20.64 -20.64
C LYS A 116 12.83 19.64 -19.92
N ALA A 117 13.08 18.50 -20.57
CA ALA A 117 14.11 17.57 -20.13
C ALA A 117 15.51 18.11 -20.46
N TYR A 118 16.44 17.93 -19.53
CA TYR A 118 17.87 18.22 -19.68
C TYR A 118 18.72 17.02 -19.27
N SER A 119 20.00 17.08 -19.60
CA SER A 119 21.01 16.14 -19.14
C SER A 119 22.22 16.87 -18.58
N PHE A 120 22.97 16.21 -17.69
CA PHE A 120 24.31 16.63 -17.35
C PHE A 120 25.35 15.63 -17.84
N ALA A 121 26.32 16.11 -18.61
CA ALA A 121 27.59 15.42 -18.78
C ALA A 121 28.49 15.82 -17.60
N ALA A 122 28.76 14.85 -16.72
CA ALA A 122 29.55 15.05 -15.51
C ALA A 122 30.97 14.50 -15.72
N ASN A 123 31.94 15.41 -15.81
CA ASN A 123 33.35 15.06 -15.77
C ASN A 123 33.80 15.00 -14.30
N ILE A 124 34.28 13.82 -13.89
CA ILE A 124 34.60 13.49 -12.51
C ILE A 124 36.10 13.20 -12.45
N VAL A 125 36.82 13.89 -11.56
CA VAL A 125 38.23 13.62 -11.30
C VAL A 125 38.44 13.46 -9.79
N ALA A 126 38.85 12.27 -9.36
CA ALA A 126 39.05 11.92 -7.95
C ALA A 126 40.39 11.20 -7.76
N GLY A 127 41.42 11.94 -7.36
CA GLY A 127 42.79 11.41 -7.29
C GLY A 127 43.30 11.02 -8.68
N GLU A 128 43.67 9.75 -8.86
CA GLU A 128 44.14 9.19 -10.13
C GLU A 128 43.01 8.65 -11.03
N ARG A 129 41.77 8.64 -10.53
CA ARG A 129 40.60 8.18 -11.27
C ARG A 129 39.91 9.34 -11.96
N ALA A 130 39.48 9.13 -13.19
CA ALA A 130 38.70 10.10 -13.94
C ALA A 130 37.73 9.41 -14.89
N ASP A 131 36.53 9.96 -15.01
CA ASP A 131 35.51 9.45 -15.90
C ASP A 131 34.52 10.53 -16.35
N LEU A 132 33.79 10.26 -17.42
CA LEU A 132 32.72 11.09 -17.93
C LEU A 132 31.42 10.28 -17.95
N VAL A 133 30.44 10.70 -17.15
CA VAL A 133 29.12 10.06 -17.09
C VAL A 133 28.02 11.00 -17.54
N LEU A 134 26.91 10.43 -18.02
CA LEU A 134 25.76 11.18 -18.51
C LEU A 134 24.53 10.92 -17.62
N LEU A 135 24.08 11.97 -16.92
CA LEU A 135 22.86 11.98 -16.13
C LEU A 135 21.72 12.51 -17.01
N GLU A 136 20.93 11.61 -17.57
CA GLU A 136 19.80 11.96 -18.46
C GLU A 136 18.48 12.07 -17.70
N GLY A 137 17.52 12.80 -18.26
CA GLY A 137 16.14 12.82 -17.76
C GLY A 137 15.91 13.74 -16.57
N ILE A 138 16.64 14.86 -16.49
CA ILE A 138 16.37 15.93 -15.53
C ILE A 138 15.11 16.66 -15.99
N LYS A 139 14.00 16.50 -15.25
CA LYS A 139 12.66 16.94 -15.65
C LYS A 139 12.32 18.30 -15.06
N VAL A 140 12.56 19.36 -15.83
CA VAL A 140 12.22 20.74 -15.44
C VAL A 140 10.77 21.04 -15.87
N GLY A 141 9.97 21.60 -14.95
CA GLY A 141 8.54 21.87 -15.14
C GLY A 141 7.61 20.70 -14.78
N GLU A 142 8.15 19.53 -14.42
CA GLU A 142 7.33 18.40 -13.97
C GLU A 142 7.01 18.45 -12.47
N LYS A 143 5.78 18.06 -12.12
CA LYS A 143 5.32 17.95 -10.73
C LYS A 143 5.37 16.51 -10.26
N LEU A 144 5.62 16.32 -8.97
CA LEU A 144 5.58 15.00 -8.36
C LEU A 144 4.13 14.47 -8.31
N PRO A 145 3.95 13.14 -8.43
CA PRO A 145 2.63 12.54 -8.31
C PRO A 145 2.06 12.77 -6.91
N VAL A 146 0.90 13.42 -6.83
CA VAL A 146 0.15 13.56 -5.58
C VAL A 146 -0.54 12.23 -5.31
N VAL A 147 -0.18 11.57 -4.21
CA VAL A 147 -0.92 10.39 -3.74
C VAL A 147 -2.31 10.87 -3.32
N GLU A 148 -3.34 10.50 -4.09
CA GLU A 148 -4.72 10.76 -3.69
C GLU A 148 -5.00 10.10 -2.34
N ALA A 149 -5.58 10.87 -1.41
CA ALA A 149 -5.94 10.35 -0.10
C ALA A 149 -6.89 9.14 -0.28
N PRO A 150 -6.70 8.05 0.48
CA PRO A 150 -7.59 6.90 0.36
C PRO A 150 -9.02 7.34 0.65
N VAL A 151 -9.91 7.10 -0.33
CA VAL A 151 -11.35 7.28 -0.15
C VAL A 151 -11.76 6.42 1.04
N ALA A 152 -12.34 7.05 2.06
CA ALA A 152 -12.77 6.33 3.25
C ALA A 152 -13.70 5.18 2.83
N ALA A 153 -13.31 3.95 3.17
CA ALA A 153 -14.14 2.78 2.92
C ALA A 153 -15.52 3.01 3.54
N THR A 154 -16.58 2.89 2.74
CA THR A 154 -17.94 2.93 3.25
C THR A 154 -18.11 1.82 4.27
N ALA A 155 -18.49 2.17 5.50
CA ALA A 155 -18.67 1.20 6.56
C ALA A 155 -19.68 0.12 6.12
N GLY A 156 -19.22 -1.13 6.02
CA GLY A 156 -20.06 -2.25 5.62
C GLY A 156 -21.22 -2.47 6.60
N LEU A 157 -22.30 -3.10 6.12
CA LEU A 157 -23.53 -3.38 6.89
C LEU A 157 -23.30 -4.13 8.23
N PHE A 158 -22.18 -4.84 8.36
CA PHE A 158 -21.78 -5.59 9.56
C PHE A 158 -20.70 -4.90 10.41
N SER A 159 -20.33 -3.66 10.07
CA SER A 159 -19.29 -2.89 10.77
C SER A 159 -19.75 -2.34 12.13
N SER A 160 -21.05 -2.40 12.43
CA SER A 160 -21.61 -1.90 13.69
C SER A 160 -22.30 -3.02 14.48
N TRP A 161 -21.91 -3.19 15.75
CA TRP A 161 -22.59 -4.14 16.63
C TRP A 161 -24.10 -3.82 16.77
N LYS A 162 -24.49 -2.55 16.60
CA LYS A 162 -25.88 -2.11 16.62
C LYS A 162 -26.65 -2.63 15.40
N THR A 163 -26.03 -2.68 14.22
CA THR A 163 -26.68 -3.26 13.03
C THR A 163 -26.82 -4.77 13.17
N ILE A 164 -25.81 -5.44 13.74
CA ILE A 164 -25.88 -6.87 14.07
C ILE A 164 -27.00 -7.14 15.08
N ALA A 165 -27.08 -6.36 16.17
CA ALA A 165 -28.13 -6.51 17.19
C ALA A 165 -29.53 -6.25 16.62
N ALA A 166 -29.69 -5.27 15.73
CA ALA A 166 -30.95 -4.98 15.05
C ALA A 166 -31.39 -6.13 14.13
N LEU A 167 -30.46 -6.73 13.39
CA LEU A 167 -30.75 -7.88 12.52
C LEU A 167 -31.17 -9.12 13.34
N LEU A 168 -30.46 -9.40 14.44
CA LEU A 168 -30.82 -10.49 15.35
C LEU A 168 -32.18 -10.25 16.02
N GLY A 169 -32.46 -9.01 16.43
CA GLY A 169 -33.75 -8.61 16.99
C GLY A 169 -34.89 -8.80 15.99
N ALA A 170 -34.73 -8.34 14.76
CA ALA A 170 -35.72 -8.51 13.70
C ALA A 170 -35.99 -9.99 13.37
N PHE A 171 -34.92 -10.80 13.32
CA PHE A 171 -35.02 -12.24 13.10
C PHE A 171 -35.80 -12.94 14.23
N GLY A 172 -35.49 -12.63 15.49
CA GLY A 172 -36.21 -13.17 16.65
C GLY A 172 -37.69 -12.78 16.66
N LEU A 173 -38.02 -11.53 16.30
CA LEU A 173 -39.40 -11.05 16.16
C LEU A 173 -40.17 -11.83 15.08
N GLY A 174 -39.54 -12.09 13.94
CA GLY A 174 -40.12 -12.88 12.86
C GLY A 174 -40.45 -14.32 13.29
N ILE A 175 -39.53 -14.98 14.02
CA ILE A 175 -39.78 -16.31 14.59
C ILE A 175 -40.96 -16.27 15.58
N GLY A 176 -40.98 -15.28 16.48
CA GLY A 176 -42.04 -15.12 17.47
C GLY A 176 -43.44 -14.94 16.85
N LEU A 177 -43.54 -14.08 15.83
CA LEU A 177 -44.79 -13.88 15.07
C LEU A 177 -45.23 -15.15 14.36
N THR A 178 -44.30 -15.87 13.74
CA THR A 178 -44.61 -17.14 13.05
C THR A 178 -45.14 -18.19 14.03
N ALA A 179 -44.49 -18.35 15.18
CA ALA A 179 -44.94 -19.28 16.23
C ALA A 179 -46.32 -18.90 16.80
N LEU A 180 -46.60 -17.60 16.99
CA LEU A 180 -47.91 -17.12 17.45
C LEU A 180 -49.02 -17.42 16.43
N LEU A 181 -48.77 -17.18 15.14
CA LEU A 181 -49.71 -17.46 14.07
C LEU A 181 -49.97 -18.97 13.90
N MET A 182 -48.94 -19.81 14.07
CA MET A 182 -49.09 -21.27 14.04
C MET A 182 -49.85 -21.80 15.27
N ARG A 183 -49.63 -21.24 16.47
CA ARG A 183 -50.42 -21.60 17.67
C ARG A 183 -51.90 -21.27 17.53
N ARG A 184 -52.25 -20.16 16.87
CA ARG A 184 -53.67 -19.79 16.62
C ARG A 184 -54.37 -20.74 15.65
N ARG A 185 -53.64 -21.39 14.75
CA ARG A 185 -54.19 -22.41 13.85
C ARG A 185 -54.45 -23.76 14.54
N ALA A 186 -53.66 -24.12 15.56
CA ALA A 186 -53.80 -25.42 16.25
C ALA A 186 -55.04 -25.51 17.17
N VAL A 187 -55.63 -24.37 17.58
CA VAL A 187 -56.83 -24.34 18.44
C VAL A 187 -58.13 -24.57 17.65
N ALA A 188 -58.08 -24.51 16.32
CA ALA A 188 -59.24 -24.78 15.46
C ALA A 188 -59.20 -26.23 14.92
N SER A 189 -59.27 -27.22 15.81
CA SER A 189 -59.66 -28.59 15.44
C SER A 189 -60.22 -29.32 16.66
N VAL A 190 -61.19 -30.23 16.44
CA VAL A 190 -62.02 -31.04 17.38
C VAL A 190 -63.40 -30.37 17.63
N SER A 191 -64.57 -30.90 17.26
CA SER A 191 -65.09 -32.19 16.75
C SER A 191 -66.50 -31.93 16.14
N THR A 192 -67.24 -32.79 15.40
CA THR A 192 -67.45 -34.24 15.52
C THR A 192 -68.22 -34.74 14.28
N SER A 193 -67.85 -35.91 13.78
CA SER A 193 -68.68 -36.77 12.92
C SER A 193 -69.72 -37.54 13.74
N THR A 194 -70.96 -37.70 13.26
CA THR A 194 -71.85 -38.83 13.62
C THR A 194 -72.92 -39.07 12.53
N THR A 195 -72.77 -40.25 11.92
CA THR A 195 -73.66 -41.17 11.19
C THR A 195 -75.18 -41.08 11.42
N ALA A 196 -76.00 -41.23 10.36
CA ALA A 196 -76.93 -42.37 10.17
C ALA A 196 -77.93 -42.15 9.00
N ALA A 197 -78.33 -43.27 8.41
CA ALA A 197 -79.06 -43.46 7.16
C ALA A 197 -80.55 -43.07 7.17
N ALA A 198 -81.12 -42.88 5.97
CA ALA A 198 -82.53 -43.18 5.70
C ALA A 198 -82.76 -43.48 4.20
N HIS A 199 -83.18 -44.72 3.92
CA HIS A 199 -84.06 -45.03 2.80
C HIS A 199 -85.39 -44.30 2.98
N GLU A 200 -86.04 -43.85 1.89
CA GLU A 200 -87.42 -44.26 1.59
C GLU A 200 -87.88 -43.86 0.18
N ASN A 201 -88.82 -44.66 -0.30
CA ASN A 201 -89.40 -44.77 -1.64
C ASN A 201 -90.41 -43.66 -1.92
N HIS A 202 -90.69 -43.40 -3.20
CA HIS A 202 -92.05 -43.02 -3.62
C HIS A 202 -92.43 -43.72 -4.93
N ALA A 203 -93.70 -44.14 -4.94
CA ALA A 203 -94.41 -45.00 -5.88
C ALA A 203 -94.64 -44.39 -7.27
#